data_AF-A0A7X0R5P7-F1
#
_entry.id   AF-A0A7X0R5P7-F1
#
_cell.length_a   1.000
_cell.length_b   1.000
_cell.length_c   1.000
_cell.angle_alpha   90.00
_cell.angle_beta   90.00
_cell.angle_gamma   90.00
#
_symmetry.space_group_name_H-M   'P 1'
#
loop_
_entity.id
_entity.type
_entity.pdbx_description
1 polymer ?
#
loop_
_entity_poly.entity_id
_entity_poly.type
_entity_poly.pdbx_seq_one_letter_code
_entity_poly.pdbx_strand_id
1 'polypeptide(L)'
;MRALHTSDWHLGQRLVTLERTEEHQHFLNWLLQTIEQEQVDVLLMAGDVFDSGAPSNTALKLYYDFLRKVTATCCRHIVFIGGNHDSVSTMNAPRDLLASMNIQVIGGATPDPLDELIVLKNAADQPELIVCAVPFLRDRDIRLSVPGETYDEREARLKQGIADHYAQFVPHIQPYKVQQLPVVAMGHLFAAGGTASESEKEIHVGNLGQIGADQFPKEFDYVALGHLHRPQQVNNTHHIRYSGSPIPLSFSEVTDSKVIFILDFEAGKLVDLRELAIPVCRKLVRFKGSLEEVKTKITTYDNSNYSLPAWAEIQLELDAPLPDLNQQLEEVLQLKKDELHLLIHRPPIFKRERQGLAQQVQEEADLHTLNEKEVFLKRCQSAFPDSDHTELVNSFSELLELMRQEQES
;
A
#
# COMPACT_ATOMS: atom_id res chain seq x y z
N MET A 1 -20.69 -10.32 -20.02
CA MET A 1 -20.84 -9.57 -18.76
C MET A 1 -19.61 -8.70 -18.59
N ARG A 2 -19.78 -7.50 -18.03
CA ARG A 2 -18.67 -6.61 -17.71
C ARG A 2 -18.54 -6.37 -16.21
N ALA A 3 -17.33 -6.53 -15.68
CA ALA A 3 -17.00 -6.19 -14.30
C ALA A 3 -15.97 -5.06 -14.23
N LEU A 4 -15.95 -4.32 -13.12
CA LEU A 4 -14.99 -3.26 -12.82
C LEU A 4 -14.25 -3.60 -11.53
N HIS A 5 -12.93 -3.53 -11.55
CA HIS A 5 -12.08 -3.75 -10.38
C HIS A 5 -11.38 -2.45 -9.93
N THR A 6 -11.56 -2.10 -8.65
CA THR A 6 -10.91 -0.99 -7.93
C THR A 6 -10.59 -1.42 -6.49
N SER A 7 -9.69 -0.72 -5.81
CA SER A 7 -9.27 -0.98 -4.43
C SER A 7 -8.75 0.30 -3.76
N ASP A 8 -8.40 0.21 -2.47
CA ASP A 8 -7.58 1.19 -1.76
C ASP A 8 -8.12 2.62 -1.85
N TRP A 9 -9.41 2.79 -1.59
CA TRP A 9 -10.06 4.10 -1.61
C TRP A 9 -9.61 4.98 -0.46
N HIS A 10 -9.37 4.42 0.73
CA HIS A 10 -8.99 5.17 1.94
C HIS A 10 -9.90 6.38 2.20
N LEU A 11 -11.21 6.20 2.13
CA LEU A 11 -12.16 7.27 2.42
C LEU A 11 -11.95 7.80 3.84
N GLY A 12 -11.79 9.11 3.95
CA GLY A 12 -11.48 9.79 5.21
C GLY A 12 -9.99 10.04 5.47
N GLN A 13 -9.10 9.60 4.59
CA GLN A 13 -7.67 9.89 4.67
C GLN A 13 -7.42 11.41 4.78
N ARG A 14 -6.40 11.76 5.56
CA ARG A 14 -5.77 13.08 5.53
C ARG A 14 -4.35 12.95 4.98
N LEU A 15 -3.96 13.84 4.07
CA LEU A 15 -2.56 13.97 3.69
C LEU A 15 -1.94 15.11 4.50
N VAL A 16 -1.01 14.77 5.39
CA VAL A 16 -0.49 15.66 6.43
C VAL A 16 -1.66 16.14 7.31
N THR A 17 -2.14 17.37 7.14
CA THR A 17 -3.27 17.92 7.90
C THR A 17 -4.50 18.15 7.03
N LEU A 18 -4.43 17.94 5.71
CA LEU A 18 -5.51 18.28 4.79
C LEU A 18 -6.40 17.09 4.45
N GLU A 19 -7.70 17.35 4.38
CA GLU A 19 -8.69 16.34 4.01
C GLU A 19 -8.71 16.09 2.50
N ARG A 20 -8.95 14.84 2.11
CA ARG A 20 -9.07 14.40 0.71
C ARG A 20 -10.51 14.30 0.20
N THR A 21 -11.48 14.82 0.96
CA THR A 21 -12.92 14.66 0.71
C THR A 21 -13.32 15.09 -0.70
N GLU A 22 -12.80 16.22 -1.19
CA GLU A 22 -13.12 16.74 -2.51
C GLU A 22 -12.58 15.84 -3.63
N GLU A 23 -11.34 15.36 -3.49
CA GLU A 23 -10.73 14.43 -4.46
C GLU A 23 -11.50 13.10 -4.53
N HIS A 24 -11.86 12.54 -3.37
CA HIS A 24 -12.72 11.35 -3.32
C HIS A 24 -14.09 11.60 -3.92
N GLN A 25 -14.70 12.76 -3.67
CA GLN A 25 -16.00 13.08 -4.27
C GLN A 25 -15.92 13.17 -5.79
N HIS A 26 -14.86 13.74 -6.34
CA HIS A 26 -14.58 13.76 -7.79
C HIS A 26 -14.41 12.34 -8.34
N PHE A 27 -13.58 11.52 -7.70
CA PHE A 27 -13.37 10.13 -8.09
C PHE A 27 -14.67 9.32 -8.07
N LEU A 28 -15.44 9.37 -6.98
CA LEU A 28 -16.69 8.59 -6.85
C LEU A 28 -17.75 9.03 -7.87
N ASN A 29 -17.82 10.33 -8.17
CA ASN A 29 -18.72 10.82 -9.23
C ASN A 29 -18.27 10.35 -10.62
N TRP A 30 -16.96 10.39 -10.90
CA TRP A 30 -16.40 9.84 -12.13
C TRP A 30 -16.66 8.34 -12.23
N LEU A 31 -16.47 7.58 -11.15
CA LEU A 31 -16.69 6.14 -11.12
C LEU A 31 -18.16 5.79 -11.45
N LEU A 32 -19.12 6.55 -10.90
CA LEU A 32 -20.54 6.38 -11.23
C LEU A 32 -20.80 6.60 -12.73
N GLN A 33 -20.23 7.66 -13.31
CA GLN A 33 -20.36 7.93 -14.75
C GLN A 33 -19.71 6.84 -15.59
N THR A 34 -18.54 6.36 -15.18
CA THR A 34 -17.82 5.27 -15.84
C THR A 34 -18.63 3.98 -15.82
N ILE A 35 -19.23 3.63 -14.67
CA ILE A 35 -20.11 2.45 -14.55
C ILE A 35 -21.24 2.51 -15.58
N GLU A 36 -21.90 3.66 -15.74
CA GLU A 36 -22.96 3.84 -16.72
C GLU A 36 -22.44 3.84 -18.17
N GLN A 37 -21.38 4.58 -18.46
CA GLN A 37 -20.83 4.69 -19.82
C GLN A 37 -20.29 3.36 -20.32
N GLU A 38 -19.60 2.64 -19.46
CA GLU A 38 -19.02 1.35 -19.76
C GLU A 38 -20.02 0.20 -19.59
N GLN A 39 -21.25 0.45 -19.13
CA GLN A 39 -22.28 -0.59 -18.91
C GLN A 39 -21.75 -1.71 -17.99
N VAL A 40 -21.17 -1.32 -16.85
CA VAL A 40 -20.63 -2.27 -15.86
C VAL A 40 -21.79 -2.98 -15.16
N ASP A 41 -21.75 -4.31 -15.17
CA ASP A 41 -22.71 -5.17 -14.47
C ASP A 41 -22.33 -5.40 -13.00
N VAL A 42 -21.02 -5.52 -12.73
CA VAL A 42 -20.49 -5.92 -11.42
C VAL A 42 -19.35 -5.00 -11.00
N LEU A 43 -19.44 -4.42 -9.80
CA LEU A 43 -18.34 -3.68 -9.18
C LEU A 43 -17.64 -4.55 -8.12
N LEU A 44 -16.33 -4.72 -8.27
CA LEU A 44 -15.44 -5.42 -7.34
C LEU A 44 -14.57 -4.40 -6.62
N MET A 45 -14.77 -4.25 -5.31
CA MET A 45 -13.99 -3.35 -4.46
C MET A 45 -13.10 -4.14 -3.50
N ALA A 46 -11.79 -4.19 -3.82
CA ALA A 46 -10.82 -5.09 -3.20
C ALA A 46 -10.11 -4.52 -1.94
N GLY A 47 -10.89 -4.07 -0.96
CA GLY A 47 -10.39 -3.70 0.37
C GLY A 47 -9.80 -2.30 0.51
N ASP A 48 -9.70 -1.85 1.76
CA ASP A 48 -9.36 -0.49 2.19
C ASP A 48 -10.34 0.56 1.65
N VAL A 49 -11.62 0.33 1.95
CA VAL A 49 -12.69 1.30 1.67
C VAL A 49 -12.48 2.56 2.51
N PHE A 50 -12.18 2.39 3.80
CA PHE A 50 -11.92 3.47 4.74
C PHE A 50 -10.46 3.52 5.14
N ASP A 51 -9.96 4.71 5.43
CA ASP A 51 -8.57 4.89 5.88
C ASP A 51 -8.33 4.40 7.31
N SER A 52 -9.38 4.24 8.10
CA SER A 52 -9.30 3.74 9.47
C SER A 52 -10.54 2.96 9.88
N GLY A 53 -10.39 2.09 10.87
CA GLY A 53 -11.50 1.29 11.40
C GLY A 53 -12.62 2.11 12.05
N ALA A 54 -12.38 3.39 12.36
CA ALA A 54 -13.36 4.34 12.88
C ALA A 54 -13.51 5.52 11.90
N PRO A 55 -14.17 5.33 10.75
CA PRO A 55 -14.28 6.35 9.72
C PRO A 55 -15.05 7.58 10.21
N SER A 56 -14.67 8.76 9.70
CA SER A 56 -15.38 10.00 9.99
C SER A 56 -16.79 9.99 9.38
N ASN A 57 -17.69 10.80 9.93
CA ASN A 57 -19.04 10.97 9.37
C ASN A 57 -19.02 11.45 7.91
N THR A 58 -18.01 12.24 7.53
CA THR A 58 -17.80 12.68 6.14
C THR A 58 -17.47 11.51 5.22
N ALA A 59 -16.58 10.60 5.65
CA ALA A 59 -16.23 9.40 4.91
C ALA A 59 -17.42 8.44 4.78
N LEU A 60 -18.13 8.20 5.88
CA LEU A 60 -19.36 7.40 5.87
C LEU A 60 -20.42 7.99 4.93
N LYS A 61 -20.58 9.32 4.94
CA LYS A 61 -21.50 10.00 4.04
C LYS A 61 -21.12 9.77 2.56
N LEU A 62 -19.83 9.92 2.20
CA LEU A 62 -19.36 9.64 0.84
C LEU A 62 -19.67 8.19 0.42
N TYR A 63 -19.38 7.23 1.30
CA TYR A 63 -19.65 5.81 1.06
C TYR A 63 -21.14 5.54 0.82
N TYR A 64 -22.01 5.92 1.76
CA TYR A 64 -23.45 5.65 1.63
C TYR A 64 -24.10 6.46 0.50
N ASP A 65 -23.63 7.67 0.20
CA ASP A 65 -24.10 8.42 -0.96
C ASP A 65 -23.70 7.73 -2.27
N PHE A 66 -22.49 7.16 -2.35
CA PHE A 66 -22.07 6.35 -3.49
C PHE A 66 -22.95 5.11 -3.63
N LEU A 67 -23.14 4.32 -2.56
CA LEU A 67 -23.99 3.11 -2.58
C LEU A 67 -25.43 3.41 -3.03
N ARG A 68 -26.02 4.51 -2.53
CA ARG A 68 -27.37 4.94 -2.96
C ARG A 68 -27.41 5.30 -4.45
N LYS A 69 -26.37 5.92 -4.98
CA LYS A 69 -26.33 6.35 -6.40
C LYS A 69 -26.04 5.18 -7.34
N VAL A 70 -25.10 4.31 -7.00
CA VAL A 70 -24.71 3.18 -7.86
C VAL A 70 -25.83 2.16 -8.03
N THR A 71 -26.68 1.96 -7.01
CA THR A 71 -27.87 1.10 -7.11
C THR A 71 -28.95 1.63 -8.05
N ALA A 72 -28.86 2.90 -8.47
CA ALA A 72 -29.73 3.48 -9.49
C ALA A 72 -29.15 3.40 -10.91
N THR A 73 -27.96 2.80 -11.08
CA THR A 73 -27.28 2.64 -12.38
C THR A 73 -27.55 1.25 -12.99
N CYS A 74 -26.86 0.91 -14.08
CA CYS A 74 -26.87 -0.43 -14.66
C CYS A 74 -26.13 -1.50 -13.82
N CYS A 75 -25.36 -1.09 -12.81
CA CYS A 75 -24.60 -2.01 -11.96
C CYS A 75 -25.56 -2.88 -11.13
N ARG A 76 -25.59 -4.18 -11.45
CA ARG A 76 -26.50 -5.15 -10.84
C ARG A 76 -26.00 -5.67 -9.51
N HIS A 77 -24.68 -5.84 -9.39
CA HIS A 77 -24.04 -6.42 -8.21
C HIS A 77 -22.82 -5.61 -7.78
N ILE A 78 -22.60 -5.56 -6.48
CA ILE A 78 -21.40 -4.95 -5.90
C ILE A 78 -20.85 -5.87 -4.83
N VAL A 79 -19.55 -6.11 -4.86
CA VAL A 79 -18.84 -6.93 -3.86
C VAL A 79 -17.74 -6.09 -3.23
N PHE A 80 -17.88 -5.84 -1.93
CA PHE A 80 -16.84 -5.24 -1.10
C PHE A 80 -16.19 -6.32 -0.24
N ILE A 81 -14.86 -6.34 -0.22
CA ILE A 81 -14.09 -7.02 0.83
C ILE A 81 -13.47 -5.98 1.76
N GLY A 82 -13.23 -6.33 3.03
CA GLY A 82 -12.50 -5.48 3.96
C GLY A 82 -10.98 -5.60 3.77
N GLY A 83 -10.28 -4.48 3.80
CA GLY A 83 -8.81 -4.43 3.83
C GLY A 83 -8.24 -4.42 5.25
N ASN A 84 -6.95 -4.12 5.40
CA ASN A 84 -6.29 -4.07 6.71
C ASN A 84 -6.60 -2.79 7.50
N HIS A 85 -7.04 -1.70 6.84
CA HIS A 85 -7.48 -0.48 7.51
C HIS A 85 -8.93 -0.57 7.98
N ASP A 86 -9.74 -1.39 7.32
CA ASP A 86 -11.17 -1.50 7.59
C ASP A 86 -11.46 -2.24 8.90
N SER A 87 -12.44 -1.73 9.64
CA SER A 87 -13.01 -2.45 10.78
C SER A 87 -14.04 -3.46 10.30
N VAL A 88 -13.85 -4.74 10.67
CA VAL A 88 -14.81 -5.81 10.37
C VAL A 88 -16.20 -5.47 10.86
N SER A 89 -16.33 -4.93 12.08
CA SER A 89 -17.63 -4.60 12.67
C SER A 89 -18.29 -3.44 11.95
N THR A 90 -17.52 -2.42 11.56
CA THR A 90 -18.02 -1.26 10.81
C THR A 90 -18.52 -1.67 9.43
N MET A 91 -17.75 -2.49 8.71
CA MET A 91 -18.11 -2.99 7.38
C MET A 91 -19.30 -3.95 7.41
N ASN A 92 -19.35 -4.86 8.39
CA ASN A 92 -20.40 -5.88 8.47
C ASN A 92 -21.70 -5.38 9.12
N ALA A 93 -21.68 -4.28 9.87
CA ALA A 93 -22.88 -3.74 10.52
C ALA A 93 -24.07 -3.52 9.57
N PRO A 94 -23.91 -2.94 8.36
CA PRO A 94 -24.99 -2.78 7.40
C PRO A 94 -25.19 -3.97 6.45
N ARG A 95 -24.48 -5.10 6.60
CA ARG A 95 -24.40 -6.15 5.56
C ARG A 95 -25.76 -6.68 5.10
N ASP A 96 -26.68 -6.95 6.03
CA ASP A 96 -27.97 -7.58 5.71
C ASP A 96 -28.88 -6.59 4.98
N LEU A 97 -28.78 -5.30 5.32
CA LEU A 97 -29.46 -4.22 4.62
C LEU A 97 -28.91 -4.06 3.20
N LEU A 98 -27.59 -4.08 3.04
CA LEU A 98 -26.91 -3.95 1.74
C LEU A 98 -27.17 -5.15 0.82
N ALA A 99 -27.25 -6.36 1.39
CA ALA A 99 -27.56 -7.58 0.64
C ALA A 99 -28.94 -7.50 -0.06
N SER A 100 -29.92 -6.82 0.56
CA SER A 100 -31.24 -6.58 -0.06
C SER A 100 -31.19 -5.70 -1.32
N MET A 101 -30.06 -5.04 -1.56
CA MET A 101 -29.78 -4.18 -2.72
C MET A 101 -28.74 -4.79 -3.66
N ASN A 102 -28.48 -6.11 -3.56
CA ASN A 102 -27.43 -6.83 -4.30
C ASN A 102 -26.00 -6.29 -4.04
N ILE A 103 -25.77 -5.76 -2.84
CA ILE A 103 -24.45 -5.32 -2.37
C ILE A 103 -23.98 -6.28 -1.29
N GLN A 104 -22.95 -7.06 -1.62
CA GLN A 104 -22.35 -8.03 -0.71
C GLN A 104 -21.13 -7.40 -0.04
N VAL A 105 -21.01 -7.59 1.28
CA VAL A 105 -19.90 -7.05 2.07
C VAL A 105 -19.32 -8.16 2.93
N ILE A 106 -18.05 -8.49 2.68
CA ILE A 106 -17.24 -9.42 3.48
C ILE A 106 -16.16 -8.60 4.19
N GLY A 107 -16.49 -8.04 5.36
CA GLY A 107 -15.58 -7.13 6.07
C GLY A 107 -14.36 -7.80 6.72
N GLY A 108 -14.32 -9.12 6.81
CA GLY A 108 -13.24 -9.89 7.43
C GLY A 108 -13.52 -11.39 7.33
N ALA A 109 -12.48 -12.21 7.56
CA ALA A 109 -12.56 -13.65 7.38
C ALA A 109 -13.71 -14.26 8.21
N THR A 110 -14.46 -15.17 7.60
CA THR A 110 -15.62 -15.81 8.22
C THR A 110 -15.23 -17.14 8.89
N PRO A 111 -15.99 -17.62 9.90
CA PRO A 111 -15.74 -18.92 10.50
C PRO A 111 -15.88 -20.09 9.51
N ASP A 112 -16.81 -19.98 8.57
CA ASP A 112 -16.93 -20.87 7.42
C ASP A 112 -16.46 -20.12 6.16
N PRO A 113 -15.33 -20.49 5.54
CA PRO A 113 -14.83 -19.85 4.33
C PRO A 113 -15.86 -19.82 3.19
N LEU A 114 -16.84 -20.73 3.16
CA LEU A 114 -17.87 -20.72 2.12
C LEU A 114 -18.84 -19.54 2.21
N ASP A 115 -18.91 -18.85 3.36
CA ASP A 115 -19.63 -17.58 3.47
C ASP A 115 -18.99 -16.47 2.61
N GLU A 116 -17.73 -16.65 2.18
CA GLU A 116 -17.01 -15.73 1.29
C GLU A 116 -17.21 -16.10 -0.19
N LEU A 117 -17.88 -17.22 -0.50
CA LEU A 117 -18.19 -17.64 -1.87
C LEU A 117 -19.53 -17.07 -2.33
N ILE A 118 -19.49 -16.06 -3.20
CA ILE A 118 -20.66 -15.33 -3.66
C ILE A 118 -21.04 -15.78 -5.07
N VAL A 119 -22.29 -16.19 -5.25
CA VAL A 119 -22.88 -16.51 -6.56
C VAL A 119 -23.68 -15.31 -7.06
N LEU A 120 -23.15 -14.60 -8.04
CA LEU A 120 -23.83 -13.48 -8.69
C LEU A 120 -24.70 -13.99 -9.83
N LYS A 121 -25.93 -13.49 -9.89
CA LYS A 121 -26.96 -13.99 -10.80
C LYS A 121 -27.34 -12.98 -11.88
N ASN A 122 -27.77 -13.48 -13.02
CA ASN A 122 -28.31 -12.67 -14.10
C ASN A 122 -29.74 -12.18 -13.82
N ALA A 123 -30.29 -11.36 -14.73
CA ALA A 123 -31.66 -10.87 -14.62
C ALA A 123 -32.74 -11.98 -14.65
N ALA A 124 -32.38 -13.20 -15.08
CA ALA A 124 -33.24 -14.39 -15.07
C ALA A 124 -33.01 -15.28 -13.83
N ASP A 125 -32.33 -14.76 -12.80
CA ASP A 125 -31.98 -15.47 -11.56
C ASP A 125 -31.08 -16.71 -11.75
N GLN A 126 -30.33 -16.77 -12.86
CA GLN A 126 -29.36 -17.83 -13.12
C GLN A 126 -27.95 -17.39 -12.74
N PRO A 127 -27.09 -18.29 -12.19
CA PRO A 127 -25.68 -17.97 -11.93
C PRO A 127 -24.97 -17.44 -13.18
N GLU A 128 -24.20 -16.36 -13.02
CA GLU A 128 -23.52 -15.66 -14.13
C GLU A 128 -22.03 -15.39 -13.83
N LEU A 129 -21.68 -15.14 -12.56
CA LEU A 129 -20.30 -14.95 -12.10
C LEU A 129 -20.17 -15.47 -10.66
N ILE A 130 -19.09 -16.20 -10.39
CA ILE A 130 -18.74 -16.64 -9.04
C ILE A 130 -17.61 -15.77 -8.51
N VAL A 131 -17.75 -15.27 -7.28
CA VAL A 131 -16.74 -14.43 -6.63
C VAL A 131 -16.30 -15.08 -5.33
N CYS A 132 -15.02 -15.45 -5.21
CA CYS A 132 -14.40 -15.80 -3.94
C CYS A 132 -13.93 -14.50 -3.28
N ALA A 133 -14.75 -13.92 -2.41
CA ALA A 133 -14.59 -12.58 -1.85
C ALA A 133 -13.73 -12.58 -0.58
N VAL A 134 -12.45 -12.95 -0.72
CA VAL A 134 -11.53 -13.11 0.40
C VAL A 134 -11.06 -11.72 0.90
N PRO A 135 -11.36 -11.33 2.14
CA PRO A 135 -10.89 -10.06 2.72
C PRO A 135 -9.44 -10.16 3.18
N PHE A 136 -8.93 -9.10 3.80
CA PHE A 136 -7.65 -9.17 4.49
C PHE A 136 -7.69 -10.23 5.60
N LEU A 137 -6.89 -11.29 5.42
CA LEU A 137 -6.76 -12.40 6.36
C LEU A 137 -5.77 -12.03 7.46
N ARG A 138 -6.23 -11.97 8.71
CA ARG A 138 -5.33 -11.72 9.85
C ARG A 138 -4.60 -13.00 10.23
N ASP A 139 -3.47 -12.84 10.92
CA ASP A 139 -2.64 -13.95 11.38
C ASP A 139 -3.45 -15.04 12.12
N ARG A 140 -4.40 -14.61 12.97
CA ARG A 140 -5.29 -15.50 13.75
C ARG A 140 -6.35 -16.22 12.92
N ASP A 141 -6.65 -15.72 11.73
CA ASP A 141 -7.75 -16.22 10.90
C ASP A 141 -7.30 -17.47 10.13
N ILE A 142 -6.01 -17.59 9.84
CA ILE A 142 -5.44 -18.63 8.95
C ILE A 142 -4.46 -19.57 9.63
N ARG A 143 -4.06 -19.29 10.88
CA ARG A 143 -3.23 -20.22 11.65
C ARG A 143 -3.41 -20.10 13.15
N LEU A 144 -3.02 -21.17 13.84
CA LEU A 144 -2.81 -21.18 15.28
C LEU A 144 -1.36 -20.82 15.62
N SER A 145 -1.18 -19.91 16.58
CA SER A 145 0.12 -19.54 17.13
C SER A 145 0.81 -20.74 17.77
N VAL A 146 2.08 -20.96 17.45
CA VAL A 146 2.89 -22.02 18.04
C VAL A 146 3.99 -21.39 18.90
N PRO A 147 4.08 -21.72 20.21
CA PRO A 147 5.14 -21.20 21.07
C PRO A 147 6.53 -21.62 20.57
N GLY A 148 7.46 -20.66 20.53
CA GLY A 148 8.84 -20.90 20.12
C GLY A 148 9.05 -20.97 18.60
N GLU A 149 8.04 -20.64 17.79
CA GLU A 149 8.19 -20.54 16.34
C GLU A 149 9.23 -19.48 15.95
N THR A 150 10.10 -19.83 15.00
CA THR A 150 11.02 -18.89 14.39
C THR A 150 10.29 -17.97 13.41
N TYR A 151 10.95 -16.89 13.01
CA TYR A 151 10.41 -15.95 12.03
C TYR A 151 10.15 -16.63 10.67
N ASP A 152 11.08 -17.44 10.16
CA ASP A 152 10.95 -18.13 8.87
C ASP A 152 9.81 -19.16 8.88
N GLU A 153 9.66 -19.91 9.98
CA GLU A 153 8.55 -20.85 10.16
C GLU A 153 7.20 -20.14 10.19
N ARG A 154 7.14 -18.98 10.88
CA ARG A 154 5.94 -18.15 10.92
C ARG A 154 5.59 -17.64 9.52
N GLU A 155 6.56 -17.14 8.76
CA GLU A 155 6.36 -16.67 7.40
C GLU A 155 5.82 -17.78 6.49
N ALA A 156 6.47 -18.96 6.50
CA ALA A 156 6.07 -20.09 5.68
C ALA A 156 4.65 -20.58 6.00
N ARG A 157 4.30 -20.64 7.29
CA ARG A 157 2.93 -21.03 7.71
C ARG A 157 1.89 -19.98 7.37
N LEU A 158 2.23 -18.69 7.45
CA LEU A 158 1.33 -17.62 7.02
C LEU A 158 1.05 -17.73 5.52
N LYS A 159 2.11 -17.88 4.72
CA LYS A 159 2.00 -18.08 3.27
C LYS A 159 1.14 -19.31 2.92
N GLN A 160 1.37 -20.43 3.61
CA GLN A 160 0.59 -21.65 3.40
C GLN A 160 -0.88 -21.46 3.82
N GLY A 161 -1.15 -20.82 4.96
CA GLY A 161 -2.51 -20.57 5.42
C GLY A 161 -3.33 -19.72 4.45
N ILE A 162 -2.71 -18.70 3.83
CA ILE A 162 -3.35 -17.91 2.77
C ILE A 162 -3.67 -18.80 1.57
N ALA A 163 -2.68 -19.58 1.09
CA ALA A 163 -2.88 -20.46 -0.07
C ALA A 163 -3.97 -21.52 0.18
N ASP A 164 -3.97 -22.13 1.38
CA ASP A 164 -4.97 -23.10 1.82
C ASP A 164 -6.37 -22.49 1.88
N HIS A 165 -6.50 -21.23 2.29
CA HIS A 165 -7.77 -20.51 2.29
C HIS A 165 -8.36 -20.41 0.87
N TYR A 166 -7.56 -20.00 -0.12
CA TYR A 166 -8.02 -19.98 -1.51
C TYR A 166 -8.30 -21.37 -2.09
N ALA A 167 -7.48 -22.37 -1.73
CA ALA A 167 -7.65 -23.74 -2.21
C ALA A 167 -8.96 -24.38 -1.74
N GLN A 168 -9.50 -23.98 -0.58
CA GLN A 168 -10.77 -24.47 -0.05
C GLN A 168 -11.96 -24.16 -0.96
N PHE A 169 -11.90 -23.12 -1.80
CA PHE A 169 -12.98 -22.82 -2.75
C PHE A 169 -13.02 -23.79 -3.93
N VAL A 170 -11.90 -24.41 -4.31
CA VAL A 170 -11.76 -25.19 -5.56
C VAL A 170 -12.83 -26.29 -5.72
N PRO A 171 -13.10 -27.14 -4.72
CA PRO A 171 -14.14 -28.16 -4.84
C PRO A 171 -15.56 -27.57 -5.05
N HIS A 172 -15.80 -26.37 -4.52
CA HIS A 172 -17.11 -25.71 -4.54
C HIS A 172 -17.34 -24.88 -5.80
N ILE A 173 -16.28 -24.41 -6.46
CA ILE A 173 -16.40 -23.71 -7.74
C ILE A 173 -16.44 -24.65 -8.94
N GLN A 174 -15.98 -25.89 -8.79
CA GLN A 174 -15.91 -26.87 -9.88
C GLN A 174 -17.24 -27.08 -10.64
N PRO A 175 -18.41 -27.18 -9.98
CA PRO A 175 -19.70 -27.31 -10.68
C PRO A 175 -20.03 -26.11 -11.57
N TYR A 176 -19.56 -24.91 -11.24
CA TYR A 176 -19.76 -23.71 -12.04
C TYR A 176 -18.77 -23.63 -13.21
N LYS A 177 -17.52 -24.07 -13.01
CA LYS A 177 -16.55 -24.22 -14.12
C LYS A 177 -17.05 -25.21 -15.18
N VAL A 178 -17.69 -26.30 -14.77
CA VAL A 178 -18.33 -27.27 -15.71
C VAL A 178 -19.45 -26.60 -16.52
N GLN A 179 -20.17 -25.66 -15.92
CA GLN A 179 -21.19 -24.83 -16.59
C GLN A 179 -20.62 -23.68 -17.41
N GLN A 180 -19.28 -23.58 -17.53
CA GLN A 180 -18.60 -22.48 -18.21
C GLN A 180 -18.98 -21.11 -17.61
N LEU A 181 -19.02 -21.02 -16.29
CA LEU A 181 -19.15 -19.73 -15.60
C LEU A 181 -17.77 -19.23 -15.16
N PRO A 182 -17.52 -17.91 -15.29
CA PRO A 182 -16.28 -17.32 -14.84
C PRO A 182 -16.21 -17.33 -13.30
N VAL A 183 -15.00 -17.47 -12.78
CA VAL A 183 -14.70 -17.39 -11.35
C VAL A 183 -13.67 -16.30 -11.13
N VAL A 184 -14.00 -15.33 -10.29
CA VAL A 184 -13.10 -14.26 -9.85
C VAL A 184 -12.74 -14.50 -8.40
N ALA A 185 -11.45 -14.44 -8.06
CA ALA A 185 -11.03 -14.30 -6.68
C ALA A 185 -10.75 -12.84 -6.37
N MET A 186 -11.12 -12.39 -5.18
CA MET A 186 -10.68 -11.11 -4.62
C MET A 186 -9.69 -11.37 -3.49
N GLY A 187 -8.84 -10.40 -3.21
CA GLY A 187 -7.90 -10.46 -2.10
C GLY A 187 -7.41 -9.08 -1.69
N HIS A 188 -7.04 -8.93 -0.43
CA HIS A 188 -6.34 -7.77 0.07
C HIS A 188 -5.14 -8.27 0.87
N LEU A 189 -3.97 -8.31 0.23
CA LEU A 189 -2.77 -8.96 0.76
C LEU A 189 -1.53 -8.49 -0.01
N PHE A 190 -0.35 -8.86 0.48
CA PHE A 190 0.88 -8.70 -0.28
C PHE A 190 1.17 -9.95 -1.10
N ALA A 191 1.38 -9.79 -2.41
CA ALA A 191 1.77 -10.85 -3.32
C ALA A 191 3.21 -10.65 -3.76
N ALA A 192 3.96 -11.74 -3.88
CA ALA A 192 5.37 -11.70 -4.24
C ALA A 192 5.56 -11.01 -5.60
N GLY A 193 6.57 -10.13 -5.67
CA GLY A 193 6.86 -9.32 -6.87
C GLY A 193 6.12 -7.97 -6.93
N GLY A 194 5.24 -7.68 -5.97
CA GLY A 194 4.63 -6.36 -5.81
C GLY A 194 5.61 -5.30 -5.30
N THR A 195 5.47 -4.06 -5.77
CA THR A 195 6.25 -2.90 -5.30
C THR A 195 5.39 -2.02 -4.39
N ALA A 196 5.88 -1.80 -3.17
CA ALA A 196 5.17 -1.04 -2.14
C ALA A 196 5.47 0.47 -2.16
N SER A 197 4.46 1.28 -1.82
CA SER A 197 4.52 2.73 -1.59
C SER A 197 4.96 3.08 -0.14
N GLU A 198 5.27 4.35 0.14
CA GLU A 198 5.60 4.79 1.52
C GLU A 198 4.44 4.58 2.50
N SER A 199 3.19 4.82 2.08
CA SER A 199 2.00 4.62 2.91
C SER A 199 1.81 3.16 3.33
N GLU A 200 2.28 2.21 2.52
CA GLU A 200 2.19 0.79 2.85
C GLU A 200 3.35 0.37 3.75
N LYS A 201 4.57 0.86 3.52
CA LYS A 201 5.80 0.41 4.22
C LYS A 201 5.74 0.49 5.75
N GLU A 202 5.02 1.45 6.33
CA GLU A 202 4.89 1.59 7.78
C GLU A 202 4.11 0.44 8.43
N ILE A 203 3.18 -0.17 7.69
CA ILE A 203 2.34 -1.28 8.15
C ILE A 203 3.11 -2.61 8.06
N HIS A 204 4.13 -2.65 7.19
CA HIS A 204 4.91 -3.82 6.83
C HIS A 204 6.21 -3.92 7.63
N VAL A 205 6.11 -4.06 8.95
CA VAL A 205 7.25 -4.55 9.73
C VAL A 205 7.49 -6.03 9.35
N GLY A 206 8.30 -6.24 8.31
CA GLY A 206 8.91 -7.53 7.98
C GLY A 206 8.30 -8.33 6.82
N ASN A 207 7.62 -7.77 5.81
CA ASN A 207 7.28 -8.48 4.55
C ASN A 207 6.62 -9.90 4.70
N LEU A 208 6.01 -10.21 5.83
CA LEU A 208 5.56 -11.57 6.15
C LEU A 208 4.38 -11.99 5.27
N GLY A 209 4.43 -13.21 4.71
CA GLY A 209 3.27 -13.88 4.11
C GLY A 209 3.01 -13.57 2.63
N GLN A 210 4.03 -13.18 1.86
CA GLN A 210 3.85 -12.92 0.43
C GLN A 210 3.52 -14.20 -0.34
N ILE A 211 2.31 -14.33 -0.88
CA ILE A 211 1.98 -15.46 -1.76
C ILE A 211 2.38 -15.18 -3.21
N GLY A 212 2.86 -16.20 -3.91
CA GLY A 212 3.21 -16.11 -5.33
C GLY A 212 1.98 -16.26 -6.22
N ALA A 213 2.06 -15.75 -7.46
CA ALA A 213 1.04 -15.95 -8.48
C ALA A 213 0.68 -17.44 -8.69
N ASP A 214 1.65 -18.33 -8.53
CA ASP A 214 1.53 -19.78 -8.66
C ASP A 214 0.75 -20.46 -7.51
N GLN A 215 0.52 -19.74 -6.42
CA GLN A 215 -0.22 -20.23 -5.25
C GLN A 215 -1.71 -19.93 -5.30
N PHE A 216 -2.14 -19.06 -6.22
CA PHE A 216 -3.57 -18.94 -6.51
C PHE A 216 -4.04 -20.16 -7.34
N PRO A 217 -5.21 -20.73 -7.00
CA PRO A 217 -5.87 -21.74 -7.81
C PRO A 217 -5.98 -21.35 -9.29
N LYS A 218 -5.69 -22.30 -10.18
CA LYS A 218 -5.71 -22.10 -11.65
C LYS A 218 -7.12 -21.98 -12.21
N GLU A 219 -8.11 -22.36 -11.41
CA GLU A 219 -9.53 -22.29 -11.71
C GLU A 219 -10.05 -20.86 -11.73
N PHE A 220 -9.33 -19.91 -11.11
CA PHE A 220 -9.68 -18.49 -11.13
C PHE A 220 -9.34 -17.88 -12.49
N ASP A 221 -10.36 -17.32 -13.15
CA ASP A 221 -10.20 -16.64 -14.44
C ASP A 221 -9.61 -15.23 -14.27
N TYR A 222 -9.76 -14.66 -13.08
CA TYR A 222 -9.18 -13.37 -12.70
C TYR A 222 -9.00 -13.28 -11.17
N VAL A 223 -7.97 -12.57 -10.72
CA VAL A 223 -7.68 -12.29 -9.32
C VAL A 223 -7.57 -10.76 -9.13
N ALA A 224 -8.53 -10.22 -8.39
CA ALA A 224 -8.70 -8.80 -8.07
C ALA A 224 -8.04 -8.49 -6.72
N LEU A 225 -6.83 -7.93 -6.74
CA LEU A 225 -6.08 -7.58 -5.54
C LEU A 225 -6.16 -6.08 -5.21
N GLY A 226 -6.29 -5.76 -3.92
CA GLY A 226 -5.93 -4.46 -3.34
C GLY A 226 -4.77 -4.60 -2.36
N HIS A 227 -4.45 -3.53 -1.63
CA HIS A 227 -3.35 -3.35 -0.66
C HIS A 227 -2.17 -2.54 -1.21
N LEU A 228 -1.78 -2.78 -2.46
CA LEU A 228 -0.71 -2.01 -3.12
C LEU A 228 -1.31 -0.89 -3.96
N HIS A 229 -0.94 0.35 -3.63
CA HIS A 229 -1.49 1.58 -4.19
C HIS A 229 -1.02 1.88 -5.62
N ARG A 230 0.03 1.19 -6.08
CA ARG A 230 0.46 1.24 -7.48
C ARG A 230 -0.22 0.12 -8.28
N PRO A 231 -0.90 0.45 -9.39
CA PRO A 231 -1.43 -0.57 -10.30
C PRO A 231 -0.29 -1.41 -10.88
N GLN A 232 -0.39 -2.73 -10.77
CA GLN A 232 0.66 -3.64 -11.23
C GLN A 232 0.17 -5.08 -11.42
N GLN A 233 0.90 -5.84 -12.23
CA GLN A 233 0.73 -7.28 -12.39
C GLN A 233 1.55 -8.03 -11.35
N VAL A 234 1.03 -9.16 -10.87
CA VAL A 234 1.81 -10.06 -10.00
C VAL A 234 2.61 -11.03 -10.86
N ASN A 235 3.95 -11.00 -10.76
CA ASN A 235 4.86 -11.89 -11.49
C ASN A 235 4.56 -12.03 -13.00
N ASN A 236 4.26 -10.92 -13.68
CA ASN A 236 3.88 -10.88 -15.11
C ASN A 236 2.67 -11.76 -15.46
N THR A 237 1.81 -12.06 -14.48
CA THR A 237 0.60 -12.87 -14.68
C THR A 237 -0.55 -11.94 -15.02
N HIS A 238 -0.98 -11.98 -16.28
CA HIS A 238 -1.94 -11.02 -16.84
C HIS A 238 -3.24 -10.87 -16.03
N HIS A 239 -3.79 -11.98 -15.52
CA HIS A 239 -5.09 -12.04 -14.85
C HIS A 239 -5.02 -11.81 -13.33
N ILE A 240 -3.85 -11.50 -12.77
CA ILE A 240 -3.67 -11.19 -11.34
C ILE A 240 -3.19 -9.74 -11.23
N ARG A 241 -4.05 -8.86 -10.75
CA ARG A 241 -3.82 -7.41 -10.80
C ARG A 241 -4.04 -6.77 -9.45
N TYR A 242 -3.12 -5.88 -9.06
CA TYR A 242 -3.42 -4.81 -8.12
C TYR A 242 -4.04 -3.65 -8.89
N SER A 243 -5.20 -3.16 -8.44
CA SER A 243 -5.80 -1.97 -9.07
C SER A 243 -5.09 -0.68 -8.69
N GLY A 244 -4.50 -0.64 -7.50
CA GLY A 244 -3.96 0.59 -6.94
C GLY A 244 -5.03 1.50 -6.38
N SER A 245 -4.58 2.53 -5.65
CA SER A 245 -5.48 3.54 -5.10
C SER A 245 -5.95 4.49 -6.20
N PRO A 246 -7.19 5.02 -6.12
CA PRO A 246 -7.74 5.86 -7.18
C PRO A 246 -7.16 7.28 -7.18
N ILE A 247 -6.56 7.70 -6.06
CA ILE A 247 -5.86 8.96 -5.90
C ILE A 247 -4.48 8.70 -5.29
N PRO A 248 -3.46 9.56 -5.51
CA PRO A 248 -2.17 9.39 -4.84
C PRO A 248 -2.33 9.54 -3.32
N LEU A 249 -1.98 8.51 -2.56
CA LEU A 249 -2.15 8.48 -1.09
C LEU A 249 -0.90 9.01 -0.36
N SER A 250 0.25 9.00 -1.03
CA SER A 250 1.52 9.55 -0.54
C SER A 250 2.31 10.28 -1.64
N PHE A 251 3.30 11.10 -1.24
CA PHE A 251 4.23 11.73 -2.19
C PHE A 251 5.16 10.72 -2.89
N SER A 252 5.19 9.47 -2.46
CA SER A 252 5.92 8.40 -3.16
C SER A 252 5.25 7.94 -4.45
N GLU A 253 3.96 8.25 -4.61
CA GLU A 253 3.12 7.86 -5.76
C GLU A 253 2.97 8.98 -6.81
N VAL A 254 3.74 10.07 -6.72
CA VAL A 254 3.60 11.25 -7.60
C VAL A 254 3.73 10.93 -9.10
N THR A 255 4.49 9.89 -9.43
CA THR A 255 4.73 9.39 -10.79
C THR A 255 3.77 8.29 -11.21
N ASP A 256 2.96 7.77 -10.30
CA ASP A 256 2.10 6.63 -10.57
C ASP A 256 0.89 7.08 -11.38
N SER A 257 0.55 6.28 -12.40
CA SER A 257 -0.71 6.45 -13.12
C SER A 257 -1.82 5.78 -12.29
N LYS A 258 -2.95 6.46 -12.12
CA LYS A 258 -4.10 5.92 -11.39
C LYS A 258 -5.08 5.32 -12.38
N VAL A 259 -5.45 4.06 -12.17
CA VAL A 259 -6.30 3.30 -13.09
C VAL A 259 -7.34 2.50 -12.33
N ILE A 260 -8.37 2.07 -13.04
CA ILE A 260 -9.20 0.91 -12.68
C ILE A 260 -9.12 -0.10 -13.81
N PHE A 261 -9.62 -1.31 -13.57
CA PHE A 261 -9.67 -2.35 -14.58
C PHE A 261 -11.10 -2.66 -15.02
N ILE A 262 -11.33 -2.68 -16.33
CA ILE A 262 -12.56 -3.20 -16.93
C ILE A 262 -12.31 -4.62 -17.43
N LEU A 263 -13.19 -5.52 -17.04
CA LEU A 263 -13.12 -6.96 -17.30
C LEU A 263 -14.32 -7.37 -18.15
N ASP A 264 -14.08 -7.92 -19.33
CA ASP A 264 -15.14 -8.51 -20.15
C ASP A 264 -15.07 -10.03 -20.10
N PHE A 265 -16.18 -10.64 -19.71
CA PHE A 265 -16.35 -12.08 -19.65
C PHE A 265 -17.36 -12.56 -20.69
N GLU A 266 -16.95 -13.56 -21.48
CA GLU A 266 -17.79 -14.24 -22.47
C GLU A 266 -17.55 -15.76 -22.38
N ALA A 267 -18.63 -16.54 -22.46
CA ALA A 267 -18.59 -18.01 -22.45
C ALA A 267 -17.68 -18.61 -21.35
N GLY A 268 -17.72 -18.02 -20.15
CA GLY A 268 -16.97 -18.50 -18.99
C GLY A 268 -15.51 -18.09 -18.91
N LYS A 269 -15.06 -17.17 -19.76
CA LYS A 269 -13.66 -16.75 -19.82
C LYS A 269 -13.51 -15.24 -19.84
N LEU A 270 -12.40 -14.76 -19.28
CA LEU A 270 -11.95 -13.38 -19.44
C LEU A 270 -11.46 -13.20 -20.88
N VAL A 271 -12.18 -12.40 -21.67
CA VAL A 271 -11.86 -12.14 -23.09
C VAL A 271 -11.15 -10.81 -23.29
N ASP A 272 -11.39 -9.83 -22.42
CA ASP A 272 -10.67 -8.56 -22.41
C ASP A 272 -10.42 -8.08 -20.97
N LEU A 273 -9.26 -7.47 -20.77
CA LEU A 273 -8.86 -6.80 -19.54
C LEU A 273 -8.10 -5.54 -19.95
N ARG A 274 -8.72 -4.39 -19.67
CA ARG A 274 -8.16 -3.09 -20.03
C ARG A 274 -8.05 -2.17 -18.83
N GLU A 275 -7.01 -1.36 -18.86
CA GLU A 275 -6.78 -0.29 -17.91
C GLU A 275 -7.54 0.95 -18.36
N LEU A 276 -8.31 1.55 -17.45
CA LEU A 276 -8.96 2.84 -17.68
C LEU A 276 -8.38 3.85 -16.71
N ALA A 277 -7.73 4.89 -17.26
CA ALA A 277 -7.11 5.95 -16.46
C ALA A 277 -8.17 6.77 -15.71
N ILE A 278 -7.88 7.04 -14.44
CA ILE A 278 -8.72 7.87 -13.57
C ILE A 278 -8.30 9.33 -13.78
N PRO A 279 -9.22 10.23 -14.15
CA PRO A 279 -8.94 11.66 -14.19
C PRO A 279 -8.63 12.18 -12.78
N VAL A 280 -7.37 12.57 -12.57
CA VAL A 280 -6.92 13.13 -11.31
C VAL A 280 -7.31 14.62 -11.26
N CYS A 281 -8.02 15.05 -10.21
CA CYS A 281 -8.45 16.44 -10.04
C CYS A 281 -7.45 17.32 -9.28
N ARG A 282 -6.50 16.72 -8.54
CA ARG A 282 -5.42 17.39 -7.82
C ARG A 282 -4.09 16.67 -8.03
N LYS A 283 -3.04 17.40 -8.43
CA LYS A 283 -1.70 16.81 -8.59
C LYS A 283 -0.89 16.91 -7.30
N LEU A 284 -0.23 15.83 -6.91
CA LEU A 284 0.89 15.86 -5.96
C LEU A 284 2.19 16.09 -6.74
N VAL A 285 3.02 17.03 -6.28
CA VAL A 285 4.25 17.45 -6.96
C VAL A 285 5.42 17.46 -5.99
N ARG A 286 6.55 16.92 -6.43
CA ARG A 286 7.82 16.95 -5.67
C ARG A 286 8.82 17.85 -6.39
N PHE A 287 9.22 18.94 -5.74
CA PHE A 287 10.30 19.81 -6.20
C PHE A 287 11.59 19.42 -5.48
N LYS A 288 12.52 18.82 -6.23
CA LYS A 288 13.84 18.43 -5.74
C LYS A 288 14.95 19.11 -6.53
N GLY A 289 16.00 19.56 -5.85
CA GLY A 289 17.20 20.12 -6.47
C GLY A 289 17.86 21.22 -5.64
N SER A 290 18.73 21.99 -6.28
CA SER A 290 19.25 23.23 -5.70
C SER A 290 18.15 24.27 -5.48
N LEU A 291 18.41 25.29 -4.67
CA LEU A 291 17.43 26.36 -4.41
C LEU A 291 16.95 27.03 -5.70
N GLU A 292 17.87 27.39 -6.59
CA GLU A 292 17.54 28.06 -7.86
C GLU A 292 16.78 27.14 -8.82
N GLU A 293 17.11 25.84 -8.87
CA GLU A 293 16.33 24.85 -9.63
C GLU A 293 14.90 24.73 -9.09
N VAL A 294 14.74 24.65 -7.76
CA VAL A 294 13.41 24.53 -7.14
C VAL A 294 12.59 25.79 -7.37
N LYS A 295 13.15 26.99 -7.18
CA LYS A 295 12.44 28.26 -7.48
C LYS A 295 12.00 28.32 -8.94
N THR A 296 12.88 27.92 -9.87
CA THR A 296 12.56 27.86 -11.29
C THR A 296 11.39 26.90 -11.53
N LYS A 297 11.47 25.67 -11.01
CA LYS A 297 10.41 24.67 -11.16
C LYS A 297 9.07 25.13 -10.60
N ILE A 298 9.05 25.80 -9.44
CA ILE A 298 7.81 26.36 -8.86
C ILE A 298 7.26 27.48 -9.75
N THR A 299 8.11 28.41 -10.19
CA THR A 299 7.68 29.55 -11.02
C THR A 299 7.11 29.10 -12.36
N THR A 300 7.68 28.06 -12.97
CA THR A 300 7.22 27.50 -14.24
C THR A 300 6.14 26.43 -14.09
N TYR A 301 5.74 26.08 -12.87
CA TYR A 301 4.70 25.08 -12.66
C TYR A 301 3.37 25.57 -13.22
N ASP A 302 2.69 24.70 -13.96
CA ASP A 302 1.39 24.97 -14.57
C ASP A 302 0.37 23.96 -14.04
N ASN A 303 -0.64 24.47 -13.33
CA ASN A 303 -1.72 23.67 -12.78
C ASN A 303 -2.99 23.65 -13.68
N SER A 304 -2.95 24.20 -14.89
CA SER A 304 -4.12 24.39 -15.76
C SER A 304 -4.90 23.11 -16.11
N ASN A 305 -4.23 21.95 -16.07
CA ASN A 305 -4.86 20.64 -16.34
C ASN A 305 -5.66 20.06 -15.16
N TYR A 306 -5.62 20.70 -13.98
CA TYR A 306 -6.24 20.21 -12.76
C TYR A 306 -7.26 21.21 -12.22
N SER A 307 -8.37 20.72 -11.70
CA SER A 307 -9.42 21.58 -11.14
C SER A 307 -9.08 22.10 -9.74
N LEU A 308 -8.15 21.44 -9.05
CA LEU A 308 -7.75 21.79 -7.68
C LEU A 308 -6.27 22.20 -7.62
N PRO A 309 -5.89 23.12 -6.72
CA PRO A 309 -4.49 23.51 -6.53
C PRO A 309 -3.60 22.31 -6.23
N ALA A 310 -2.44 22.22 -6.86
CA ALA A 310 -1.51 21.13 -6.57
C ALA A 310 -0.99 21.20 -5.14
N TRP A 311 -0.59 20.04 -4.62
CA TRP A 311 0.07 19.94 -3.33
C TRP A 311 1.54 19.60 -3.52
N ALA A 312 2.40 20.41 -2.92
CA ALA A 312 3.83 20.33 -3.13
C ALA A 312 4.57 19.74 -1.92
N GLU A 313 5.63 19.01 -2.24
CA GLU A 313 6.72 18.69 -1.34
C GLU A 313 8.02 19.27 -1.89
N ILE A 314 8.80 19.92 -1.04
CA ILE A 314 10.11 20.47 -1.39
C ILE A 314 11.20 19.68 -0.69
N GLN A 315 12.21 19.27 -1.47
CA GLN A 315 13.44 18.66 -1.00
C GLN A 315 14.64 19.40 -1.60
N LEU A 316 15.28 20.24 -0.79
CA LEU A 316 16.44 21.02 -1.22
C LEU A 316 17.76 20.27 -1.04
N GLU A 317 18.70 20.56 -1.92
CA GLU A 317 20.09 20.15 -1.83
C GLU A 317 20.95 21.41 -1.71
N LEU A 318 21.59 21.61 -0.55
CA LEU A 318 22.34 22.83 -0.22
C LEU A 318 23.81 22.50 0.08
N ASP A 319 24.69 23.48 -0.14
CA ASP A 319 26.11 23.37 0.24
C ASP A 319 26.35 23.82 1.69
N ALA A 320 25.53 24.75 2.19
CA ALA A 320 25.56 25.29 3.54
C ALA A 320 24.16 25.79 3.97
N PRO A 321 23.90 25.92 5.28
CA PRO A 321 22.65 26.51 5.77
C PRO A 321 22.45 27.94 5.26
N LEU A 322 21.23 28.28 4.87
CA LEU A 322 20.85 29.61 4.37
C LEU A 322 19.87 30.27 5.36
N PRO A 323 20.24 31.37 6.03
CA PRO A 323 19.38 32.02 7.03
C PRO A 323 18.05 32.55 6.49
N ASP A 324 18.03 32.97 5.23
CA ASP A 324 16.88 33.59 4.54
C ASP A 324 16.12 32.62 3.63
N LEU A 325 16.40 31.31 3.75
CA LEU A 325 15.82 30.27 2.90
C LEU A 325 14.28 30.32 2.85
N ASN A 326 13.65 30.42 4.02
CA ASN A 326 12.19 30.41 4.12
C ASN A 326 11.57 31.62 3.42
N GLN A 327 12.16 32.82 3.60
CA GLN A 327 11.71 34.03 2.95
C GLN A 327 11.79 33.89 1.41
N GLN A 328 12.92 33.39 0.90
CA GLN A 328 13.10 33.20 -0.53
C GLN A 328 12.12 32.19 -1.15
N LEU A 329 11.74 31.14 -0.41
CA LEU A 329 10.73 30.18 -0.87
C LEU A 329 9.31 30.76 -0.79
N GLU A 330 8.98 31.47 0.29
CA GLU A 330 7.67 32.12 0.46
C GLU A 330 7.39 33.13 -0.65
N GLU A 331 8.37 33.92 -1.06
CA GLU A 331 8.23 34.87 -2.17
C GLU A 331 7.79 34.18 -3.47
N VAL A 332 8.38 33.03 -3.81
CA VAL A 332 8.05 32.29 -5.03
C VAL A 332 6.72 31.54 -4.89
N LEU A 333 6.45 30.96 -3.72
CA LEU A 333 5.18 30.25 -3.46
C LEU A 333 3.99 31.21 -3.47
N GLN A 334 4.17 32.45 -2.99
CA GLN A 334 3.11 33.45 -2.97
C GLN A 334 2.67 33.87 -4.38
N LEU A 335 3.58 33.83 -5.36
CA LEU A 335 3.26 34.05 -6.78
C LEU A 335 2.39 32.93 -7.37
N LYS A 336 2.40 31.74 -6.74
CA LYS A 336 1.70 30.53 -7.18
C LYS A 336 0.63 30.03 -6.21
N LYS A 337 0.21 30.88 -5.26
CA LYS A 337 -0.71 30.51 -4.17
C LYS A 337 -2.04 29.90 -4.64
N ASP A 338 -2.55 30.33 -5.80
CA ASP A 338 -3.83 29.84 -6.33
C ASP A 338 -3.67 28.52 -7.12
N GLU A 339 -2.43 28.16 -7.47
CA GLU A 339 -2.08 26.96 -8.24
C GLU A 339 -1.44 25.86 -7.39
N LEU A 340 -0.81 26.22 -6.26
CA LEU A 340 0.09 25.36 -5.51
C LEU A 340 0.04 25.65 -4.00
N HIS A 341 -0.16 24.62 -3.18
CA HIS A 341 0.00 24.69 -1.73
C HIS A 341 1.16 23.80 -1.28
N LEU A 342 2.12 24.36 -0.55
CA LEU A 342 3.22 23.60 0.06
C LEU A 342 2.71 22.84 1.29
N LEU A 343 2.88 21.52 1.32
CA LEU A 343 2.51 20.68 2.46
C LEU A 343 3.71 20.19 3.27
N ILE A 344 4.79 19.85 2.56
CA ILE A 344 5.98 19.26 3.19
C ILE A 344 7.21 20.04 2.73
N HIS A 345 7.86 20.70 3.69
CA HIS A 345 9.23 21.16 3.51
C HIS A 345 10.16 20.18 4.21
N ARG A 346 10.81 19.31 3.45
CA ARG A 346 11.80 18.39 4.04
C ARG A 346 13.05 19.15 4.47
N PRO A 347 13.75 18.68 5.52
CA PRO A 347 15.07 19.20 5.85
C PRO A 347 15.99 19.19 4.62
N PRO A 348 16.76 20.26 4.37
CA PRO A 348 17.71 20.27 3.27
C PRO A 348 18.76 19.16 3.42
N ILE A 349 19.14 18.55 2.30
CA ILE A 349 20.25 17.61 2.23
C ILE A 349 21.53 18.43 2.00
N PHE A 350 22.47 18.38 2.94
CA PHE A 350 23.75 19.07 2.80
C PHE A 350 24.77 18.20 2.05
N LYS A 351 25.29 18.70 0.93
CA LYS A 351 26.22 17.92 0.08
C LYS A 351 27.53 17.53 0.80
N ARG A 352 27.96 18.35 1.77
CA ARG A 352 29.17 18.09 2.58
C ARG A 352 29.03 16.93 3.56
N GLU A 353 27.84 16.68 4.11
CA GLU A 353 27.62 15.60 5.07
C GLU A 353 27.80 14.21 4.44
N ARG A 354 27.66 14.06 3.12
CA ARG A 354 27.97 12.79 2.42
C ARG A 354 29.44 12.40 2.44
N GLN A 355 30.36 13.38 2.47
CA GLN A 355 31.79 13.06 2.59
C GLN A 355 32.19 12.78 4.04
N GLY A 356 31.58 13.47 5.01
CA GLY A 356 31.83 13.26 6.44
C GLY A 356 31.22 11.97 6.99
N LEU A 357 29.93 11.71 6.75
CA LEU A 357 29.25 10.52 7.29
C LEU A 357 29.66 9.23 6.59
N ALA A 358 29.94 9.21 5.28
CA ALA A 358 30.47 7.99 4.65
C ALA A 358 31.87 7.62 5.17
N GLN A 359 32.60 8.58 5.77
CA GLN A 359 33.86 8.34 6.50
C GLN A 359 33.66 8.16 8.02
N GLN A 360 32.55 8.64 8.61
CA GLN A 360 32.25 8.55 10.04
C GLN A 360 31.28 7.43 10.42
N VAL A 361 30.65 6.76 9.47
CA VAL A 361 30.14 5.40 9.67
C VAL A 361 31.36 4.48 9.69
N GLN A 362 32.19 4.65 10.74
CA GLN A 362 32.87 3.50 11.31
C GLN A 362 31.76 2.53 11.65
N GLU A 363 31.83 1.32 11.10
CA GLU A 363 31.01 0.19 11.51
C GLU A 363 30.78 0.28 13.02
N GLU A 364 29.53 0.48 13.44
CA GLU A 364 29.12 0.28 14.82
C GLU A 364 29.31 -1.21 15.11
N ALA A 365 30.55 -1.59 15.40
CA ALA A 365 30.89 -2.93 15.79
C ALA A 365 30.23 -3.17 17.15
N ASP A 366 29.34 -4.16 17.21
CA ASP A 366 28.74 -4.62 18.45
C ASP A 366 29.85 -4.95 19.45
N LEU A 367 29.70 -4.51 20.70
CA LEU A 367 30.71 -4.73 21.74
C LEU A 367 31.01 -6.23 21.92
N HIS A 368 30.05 -7.10 21.61
CA HIS A 368 30.20 -8.56 21.65
C HIS A 368 31.12 -9.13 20.56
N THR A 369 31.45 -8.34 19.54
CA THR A 369 32.33 -8.73 18.43
C THR A 369 33.76 -8.22 18.59
N LEU A 370 34.03 -7.38 19.59
CA LEU A 370 35.34 -6.79 19.86
C LEU A 370 36.01 -7.48 21.04
N ASN A 371 37.32 -7.74 20.94
CA ASN A 371 38.11 -8.20 22.08
C ASN A 371 38.57 -7.03 22.97
N GLU A 372 39.01 -7.31 24.20
CA GLU A 372 39.36 -6.29 25.19
C GLU A 372 40.48 -5.35 24.70
N LYS A 373 41.39 -5.86 23.87
CA LYS A 373 42.49 -5.12 23.28
C LYS A 373 42.01 -4.14 22.19
N GLU A 374 41.06 -4.54 21.37
CA GLU A 374 40.43 -3.68 20.36
C GLU A 374 39.64 -2.54 21.00
N VAL A 375 38.92 -2.85 22.09
CA VAL A 375 38.20 -1.82 22.87
C VAL A 375 39.20 -0.82 23.47
N PHE A 376 40.31 -1.31 24.04
CA PHE A 376 41.35 -0.44 24.59
C PHE A 376 42.02 0.43 23.51
N LEU A 377 42.34 -0.13 22.35
CA LEU A 377 42.90 0.61 21.22
C LEU A 377 41.95 1.71 20.75
N LYS A 378 40.65 1.42 20.59
CA LYS A 378 39.64 2.43 20.26
C LYS A 378 39.57 3.55 21.30
N ARG A 379 39.75 3.22 22.59
CA ARG A 379 39.80 4.22 23.68
C ARG A 379 41.05 5.10 23.59
N CYS A 380 42.23 4.53 23.30
CA CYS A 380 43.46 5.28 23.08
C CYS A 380 43.33 6.24 21.90
N GLN A 381 42.81 5.77 20.76
CA GLN A 381 42.59 6.58 19.56
C GLN A 381 41.60 7.73 19.82
N SER A 382 40.55 7.49 20.63
CA SER A 382 39.60 8.53 21.01
C SER A 382 40.21 9.58 21.95
N ALA A 383 41.07 9.18 22.89
CA ALA A 383 41.63 10.08 23.89
C ALA A 383 42.88 10.84 23.40
N PHE A 384 43.66 10.24 22.49
CA PHE A 384 44.94 10.74 22.03
C PHE A 384 45.13 10.55 20.51
N PRO A 385 44.37 11.25 19.64
CA PRO A 385 44.24 10.90 18.21
C PRO A 385 45.55 10.92 17.40
N ASP A 386 46.54 11.72 17.81
CA ASP A 386 47.77 11.99 17.06
C ASP A 386 49.02 11.29 17.63
N SER A 387 48.84 10.34 18.57
CA SER A 387 49.94 9.69 19.28
C SER A 387 50.15 8.24 18.82
N ASP A 388 51.40 7.75 18.86
CA ASP A 388 51.66 6.31 18.72
C ASP A 388 51.17 5.56 19.97
N HIS A 389 50.29 4.58 19.78
CA HIS A 389 49.68 3.80 20.85
C HIS A 389 50.35 2.45 21.09
N THR A 390 51.40 2.12 20.34
CA THR A 390 52.01 0.79 20.35
C THR A 390 52.50 0.39 21.74
N GLU A 391 53.19 1.27 22.46
CA GLU A 391 53.65 0.98 23.84
C GLU A 391 52.47 0.78 24.81
N LEU A 392 51.45 1.65 24.76
CA LEU A 392 50.28 1.55 25.64
C LEU A 392 49.52 0.24 25.43
N VAL A 393 49.37 -0.16 24.16
CA VAL A 393 48.68 -1.40 23.78
C VAL A 393 49.49 -2.63 24.19
N ASN A 394 50.83 -2.56 24.12
CA ASN A 394 51.70 -3.63 24.59
C ASN A 394 51.64 -3.78 26.11
N SER A 395 51.76 -2.69 26.87
CA SER A 395 51.61 -2.72 28.33
C SER A 395 50.24 -3.22 28.77
N PHE A 396 49.17 -2.85 28.07
CA PHE A 396 47.84 -3.37 28.33
C PHE A 396 47.72 -4.88 28.05
N SER A 397 48.40 -5.38 27.01
CA SER A 397 48.44 -6.81 26.70
C SER A 397 49.16 -7.60 27.80
N GLU A 398 50.28 -7.10 28.30
CA GLU A 398 51.03 -7.71 29.41
C GLU A 398 50.19 -7.76 30.70
N LEU A 399 49.46 -6.69 31.03
CA LEU A 399 48.58 -6.65 32.19
C LEU A 399 47.42 -7.66 32.08
N LEU A 400 46.84 -7.82 30.89
CA LEU A 400 45.80 -8.83 30.66
C LEU A 400 46.32 -10.25 30.84
N GLU A 401 47.54 -10.54 30.37
CA GLU A 401 48.16 -11.85 30.59
C GLU A 401 48.43 -12.11 32.08
N LEU A 402 48.95 -11.12 32.81
CA LEU A 402 49.17 -11.23 34.26
C LEU A 402 47.87 -11.47 35.02
N MET A 403 46.80 -10.76 34.68
CA MET A 403 45.49 -10.94 35.30
C MET A 403 44.88 -12.32 35.02
N ARG A 404 45.08 -12.86 33.81
CA ARG A 404 44.60 -14.21 33.46
C ARG A 404 45.39 -15.28 34.22
N GLN A 405 46.70 -15.08 34.40
CA GLN A 405 47.54 -15.99 35.19
C GLN A 405 47.16 -16.01 36.68
N GLU A 406 46.75 -14.88 37.27
CA GLU A 406 46.23 -14.81 38.65
C GLU A 406 44.85 -15.45 38.83
N GLN A 407 44.04 -15.57 37.77
CA GLN A 407 42.73 -16.23 37.83
C GLN A 407 42.79 -17.75 37.66
N GLU A 408 43.89 -18.27 37.09
CA GLU A 408 44.12 -19.71 36.89
C GLU A 408 44.93 -20.37 38.03
N SER A 409 45.49 -19.56 38.95
CA SER A 409 46.15 -19.96 40.21
C SER A 409 45.20 -19.88 41.39
#